data_AF-A0A5N9GSG6-F1
#
_entry.id   AF-A0A5N9GSG6-F1
#
_cell.length_a   1.000
_cell.length_b   1.000
_cell.length_c   1.000
_cell.angle_alpha   90.00
_cell.angle_beta   90.00
_cell.angle_gamma   90.00
#
_symmetry.space_group_name_H-M   'P 1'
#
loop_
_entity.id
_entity.type
_entity.pdbx_description
1 polymer ?
#
loop_
_entity_poly.entity_id
_entity_poly.type
_entity_poly.pdbx_seq_one_letter_code
_entity_poly.pdbx_strand_id
1 'polypeptide(L)'
;MNRTRTIILATVATLSLLLTACSSGATATGPAAQPPDIQPTATSIRVASTPVTSIPTAEPEPDVPFDETFLIKVGESLTVGSIDLRFAFIKVSEDSRCPADVVCIWAGQVVVLVALEAGGDDLYSENLTVGNAEESAKKIGDYTVEAISVEPYPVSTRTIAPSEYLMTLKVSPR
;
A
#
# COMPACT_ATOMS: atom_id res chain seq x y z
N MET A 1 -2.43 11.99 49.23
CA MET A 1 -2.43 13.44 49.45
C MET A 1 -1.00 13.94 49.31
N ASN A 2 -0.58 14.27 48.08
CA ASN A 2 0.72 14.90 47.86
C ASN A 2 0.69 15.78 46.61
N ARG A 3 1.34 16.94 46.75
CA ARG A 3 1.22 18.17 45.97
C ARG A 3 1.97 18.09 44.63
N THR A 4 1.35 18.60 43.57
CA THR A 4 2.03 18.96 42.32
C THR A 4 1.30 20.16 41.72
N ARG A 5 1.78 21.37 42.03
CA ARG A 5 2.59 22.25 41.16
C ARG A 5 1.83 22.81 39.95
N THR A 6 1.31 24.01 40.20
CA THR A 6 1.05 25.14 39.30
C THR A 6 1.99 25.21 38.09
N ILE A 7 1.45 25.29 36.88
CA ILE A 7 2.11 25.96 35.75
C ILE A 7 1.08 26.85 35.04
N ILE A 8 1.42 28.14 35.02
CA ILE A 8 0.77 29.24 34.35
C ILE A 8 1.23 29.23 32.89
N LEU A 9 0.31 29.28 31.91
CA LEU A 9 0.63 29.78 30.57
C LEU A 9 -0.30 30.95 30.21
N ALA A 10 0.21 32.14 30.53
CA ALA A 10 0.23 33.30 29.64
C ALA A 10 0.78 32.87 28.25
N THR A 11 0.48 33.43 27.08
CA THR A 11 -0.17 34.68 26.65
C THR A 11 -0.21 34.64 25.11
N VAL A 12 -1.31 35.12 24.54
CA VAL A 12 -1.38 36.14 23.46
C VAL A 12 -0.69 35.91 22.10
N ALA A 13 -1.56 36.02 21.09
CA ALA A 13 -1.37 36.59 19.75
C ALA A 13 -0.55 35.81 18.71
N THR A 14 -1.20 35.61 17.56
CA THR A 14 -0.86 36.12 16.22
C THR A 14 -1.63 35.25 15.22
N LEU A 15 -2.21 35.69 14.11
CA LEU A 15 -2.36 36.98 13.47
C LEU A 15 -3.31 36.70 12.29
N SER A 16 -4.52 37.25 12.31
CA SER A 16 -5.38 37.29 11.13
C SER A 16 -4.82 38.29 10.13
N LEU A 17 -4.57 37.90 8.87
CA LEU A 17 -4.49 38.86 7.77
C LEU A 17 -5.02 38.26 6.46
N LEU A 18 -6.15 38.81 6.03
CA LEU A 18 -6.70 38.65 4.69
C LEU A 18 -5.88 39.48 3.69
N LEU A 19 -5.49 38.89 2.55
CA LEU A 19 -5.30 39.60 1.28
C LEU A 19 -5.79 38.68 0.15
N THR A 20 -6.99 38.87 -0.39
CA THR A 20 -7.36 39.76 -1.51
C THR A 20 -6.89 39.25 -2.88
N ALA A 21 -7.88 39.04 -3.73
CA ALA A 21 -7.82 38.51 -5.09
C ALA A 21 -6.94 39.33 -6.06
N CYS A 22 -6.38 38.62 -7.06
CA CYS A 22 -6.01 39.19 -8.35
C CYS A 22 -6.63 38.34 -9.47
N SER A 23 -7.71 38.86 -10.03
CA SER A 23 -8.32 38.47 -11.31
C SER A 23 -7.63 39.20 -12.47
N SER A 24 -7.16 38.47 -13.48
CA SER A 24 -6.84 38.91 -14.87
C SER A 24 -6.43 37.64 -15.63
N GLY A 25 -7.06 37.16 -16.70
CA GLY A 25 -7.63 37.86 -17.86
C GLY A 25 -6.68 37.69 -19.04
N ALA A 26 -6.80 36.60 -19.82
CA ALA A 26 -6.14 36.46 -21.12
C ALA A 26 -6.93 35.52 -22.05
N THR A 27 -7.76 36.13 -22.89
CA THR A 27 -8.38 35.55 -24.09
C THR A 27 -7.32 35.31 -25.17
N ALA A 28 -7.19 34.07 -25.63
CA ALA A 28 -6.46 33.75 -26.86
C ALA A 28 -7.46 33.17 -27.89
N THR A 29 -7.91 34.05 -28.79
CA THR A 29 -8.72 33.68 -29.95
C THR A 29 -7.78 33.22 -31.07
N GLY A 30 -7.65 31.91 -31.24
CA GLY A 30 -6.98 31.31 -32.41
C GLY A 30 -7.98 31.05 -33.55
N PRO A 31 -7.58 31.24 -34.82
CA PRO A 31 -8.46 31.00 -35.96
C PRO A 31 -8.79 29.52 -36.15
N ALA A 32 -10.06 29.26 -36.47
CA ALA A 32 -10.63 27.96 -36.78
C ALA A 32 -9.93 27.31 -37.99
N ALA A 33 -9.23 26.21 -37.74
CA ALA A 33 -8.83 25.27 -38.78
C ALA A 33 -9.93 24.20 -38.88
N GLN A 34 -10.64 24.17 -40.01
CA GLN A 34 -11.58 23.10 -40.34
C GLN A 34 -10.83 21.77 -40.49
N PRO A 35 -11.26 20.69 -39.82
CA PRO A 35 -10.71 19.36 -40.04
C PRO A 35 -11.10 18.82 -41.43
N PRO A 36 -10.23 18.03 -42.09
CA PRO A 36 -10.53 17.42 -43.38
C PRO A 36 -11.64 16.36 -43.22
N ASP A 37 -12.59 16.42 -44.15
CA ASP A 37 -13.70 15.48 -44.31
C ASP A 37 -13.16 14.11 -44.70
N ILE A 38 -13.19 13.14 -43.77
CA ILE A 38 -12.78 11.75 -44.02
C ILE A 38 -14.06 10.91 -44.15
N GLN A 39 -14.42 10.62 -45.40
CA GLN A 39 -15.55 9.78 -45.75
C GLN A 39 -15.24 8.30 -45.40
N PRO A 40 -16.07 7.60 -44.60
CA PRO A 40 -15.78 6.22 -44.23
C PRO A 40 -16.12 5.29 -45.40
N THR A 41 -15.10 4.79 -46.08
CA THR A 41 -15.25 3.70 -47.04
C THR A 41 -15.46 2.40 -46.26
N ALA A 42 -16.68 1.87 -46.29
CA ALA A 42 -17.05 0.64 -45.61
C ALA A 42 -16.29 -0.57 -46.22
N THR A 43 -15.13 -0.88 -45.64
CA THR A 43 -14.37 -2.09 -45.93
C THR A 43 -14.79 -3.16 -44.94
N SER A 44 -15.47 -4.19 -45.45
CA SER A 44 -15.94 -5.34 -44.67
C SER A 44 -14.77 -6.15 -44.13
N ILE A 45 -14.53 -6.04 -42.81
CA ILE A 45 -13.51 -6.82 -42.09
C ILE A 45 -14.11 -8.18 -41.74
N ARG A 46 -13.51 -9.26 -42.27
CA ARG A 46 -13.79 -10.62 -41.84
C ARG A 46 -13.30 -10.81 -40.40
N VAL A 47 -14.22 -11.10 -39.49
CA VAL A 47 -13.92 -11.53 -38.13
C VAL A 47 -13.34 -12.94 -38.20
N ALA A 48 -12.01 -13.06 -38.07
CA ALA A 48 -11.38 -14.33 -37.76
C ALA A 48 -11.72 -14.66 -36.31
N SER A 49 -12.57 -15.67 -36.11
CA SER A 49 -12.90 -16.23 -34.81
C SER A 49 -11.64 -16.80 -34.17
N THR A 50 -11.05 -16.06 -33.24
CA THR A 50 -10.02 -16.59 -32.34
C THR A 50 -10.68 -17.59 -31.38
N PRO A 51 -10.04 -18.73 -31.11
CA PRO A 51 -10.54 -19.68 -30.12
C PRO A 51 -10.57 -19.03 -28.74
N VAL A 52 -11.62 -19.34 -27.99
CA VAL A 52 -11.90 -18.90 -26.64
C VAL A 52 -10.68 -19.18 -25.76
N THR A 53 -10.00 -18.11 -25.33
CA THR A 53 -8.97 -18.14 -24.30
C THR A 53 -9.58 -18.76 -23.04
N SER A 54 -9.09 -19.94 -22.69
CA SER A 54 -9.40 -20.65 -21.45
C SER A 54 -9.28 -19.69 -20.26
N ILE A 55 -10.35 -19.59 -19.49
CA ILE A 55 -10.39 -18.91 -18.20
C ILE A 55 -9.31 -19.55 -17.33
N PRO A 56 -8.32 -18.79 -16.80
CA PRO A 56 -7.37 -19.34 -15.86
C PRO A 56 -8.15 -19.83 -14.64
N THR A 57 -8.12 -21.14 -14.42
CA THR A 57 -8.57 -21.78 -13.19
C THR A 57 -7.81 -21.11 -12.05
N ALA A 58 -8.53 -20.44 -11.14
CA ALA A 58 -7.95 -19.83 -9.96
C ALA A 58 -7.12 -20.90 -9.24
N GLU A 59 -5.81 -20.70 -9.16
CA GLU A 59 -4.95 -21.57 -8.36
C GLU A 59 -5.45 -21.52 -6.91
N PRO A 60 -5.60 -22.69 -6.25
CA PRO A 60 -6.05 -22.72 -4.87
C PRO A 60 -5.08 -21.90 -4.03
N GLU A 61 -5.61 -20.92 -3.31
CA GLU A 61 -4.80 -20.09 -2.41
C GLU A 61 -4.16 -20.99 -1.35
N PRO A 62 -2.87 -20.78 -1.01
CA PRO A 62 -2.22 -21.58 0.02
C PRO A 62 -2.88 -21.34 1.38
N ASP A 63 -2.98 -22.40 2.19
CA ASP A 63 -3.50 -22.36 3.57
C ASP A 63 -2.34 -22.54 4.56
N VAL A 64 -2.22 -21.62 5.52
CA VAL A 64 -1.15 -21.59 6.54
C VAL A 64 -1.75 -21.54 7.94
N PRO A 65 -1.16 -22.22 8.94
CA PRO A 65 -1.70 -22.22 10.30
C PRO A 65 -1.55 -20.88 11.01
N PHE A 66 -2.42 -20.65 12.01
CA PHE A 66 -2.26 -19.57 12.97
C PHE A 66 -1.01 -19.75 13.84
N ASP A 67 -0.53 -18.64 14.40
CA ASP A 67 0.60 -18.57 15.35
C ASP A 67 1.95 -19.07 14.82
N GLU A 68 2.01 -19.46 13.55
CA GLU A 68 3.24 -19.80 12.85
C GLU A 68 3.68 -18.66 11.93
N THR A 69 4.99 -18.61 11.70
CA THR A 69 5.57 -17.64 10.76
C THR A 69 5.52 -18.21 9.36
N PHE A 70 5.02 -17.44 8.41
CA PHE A 70 4.99 -17.82 6.99
C PHE A 70 5.51 -16.68 6.12
N LEU A 71 5.90 -17.03 4.90
CA LEU A 71 6.42 -16.12 3.89
C LEU A 71 5.35 -15.88 2.83
N ILE A 72 5.14 -14.62 2.45
CA ILE A 72 4.21 -14.24 1.38
C ILE A 72 4.89 -13.25 0.44
N LYS A 73 4.65 -13.38 -0.86
CA LYS A 73 5.13 -12.41 -1.85
C LYS A 73 4.15 -11.26 -1.97
N VAL A 74 4.68 -10.08 -2.27
CA VAL A 74 3.86 -8.91 -2.59
C VAL A 74 2.91 -9.20 -3.77
N GLY A 75 1.65 -8.80 -3.62
CA GLY A 75 0.56 -9.06 -4.55
C GLY A 75 -0.11 -10.41 -4.37
N GLU A 76 0.40 -11.30 -3.52
CA GLU A 76 -0.24 -12.58 -3.22
C GLU A 76 -1.24 -12.48 -2.06
N SER A 77 -2.15 -13.43 -2.06
CA SER A 77 -3.12 -13.68 -1.01
C SER A 77 -3.10 -15.16 -0.62
N LEU A 78 -3.44 -15.41 0.64
CA LEU A 78 -3.47 -16.74 1.22
C LEU A 78 -4.57 -16.85 2.27
N THR A 79 -4.93 -18.06 2.60
CA THR A 79 -5.84 -18.39 3.69
C THR A 79 -5.03 -18.67 4.95
N VAL A 80 -5.50 -18.20 6.11
CA VAL A 80 -4.83 -18.43 7.39
C VAL A 80 -5.73 -19.19 8.35
N GLY A 81 -5.38 -20.44 8.64
CA GLY A 81 -5.93 -21.30 9.70
C GLY A 81 -7.37 -21.75 9.50
N SER A 82 -8.15 -21.04 8.70
CA SER A 82 -9.50 -21.37 8.26
C SER A 82 -9.77 -20.74 6.90
N ILE A 83 -10.59 -21.40 6.07
CA ILE A 83 -11.05 -20.93 4.76
C ILE A 83 -11.72 -19.55 4.78
N ASP A 84 -12.16 -19.09 5.95
CA ASP A 84 -12.90 -17.83 6.11
C ASP A 84 -11.99 -16.63 6.40
N LEU A 85 -10.68 -16.82 6.58
CA LEU A 85 -9.73 -15.74 6.82
C LEU A 85 -8.71 -15.65 5.68
N ARG A 86 -8.83 -14.59 4.89
CA ARG A 86 -7.96 -14.33 3.75
C ARG A 86 -7.06 -13.14 4.05
N PHE A 87 -5.76 -13.38 3.97
CA PHE A 87 -4.73 -12.36 4.15
C PHE A 87 -4.10 -12.02 2.81
N ALA A 88 -3.80 -10.74 2.58
CA ALA A 88 -3.10 -10.28 1.37
C ALA A 88 -1.97 -9.30 1.70
N PHE A 89 -0.81 -9.50 1.08
CA PHE A 89 0.29 -8.54 1.12
C PHE A 89 0.19 -7.62 -0.10
N ILE A 90 -0.38 -6.43 0.07
CA ILE A 90 -0.77 -5.57 -1.05
C ILE A 90 0.45 -4.91 -1.71
N LYS A 91 1.27 -4.22 -0.91
CA LYS A 91 2.45 -3.49 -1.40
C LYS A 91 3.37 -3.06 -0.26
N VAL A 92 4.59 -2.70 -0.62
CA VAL A 92 5.45 -1.84 0.21
C VAL A 92 5.05 -0.39 -0.03
N SER A 93 4.59 0.29 1.02
CA SER A 93 4.19 1.69 0.98
C SER A 93 5.39 2.64 1.07
N GLU A 94 6.40 2.27 1.88
CA GLU A 94 7.63 3.03 2.05
C GLU A 94 8.77 2.07 2.39
N ASP A 95 9.96 2.27 1.80
CA ASP A 95 11.18 1.60 2.21
C ASP A 95 12.30 2.62 2.38
N SER A 96 12.61 2.93 3.63
CA SER A 96 13.69 3.85 4.03
C SER A 96 14.78 3.13 4.83
N ARG A 97 14.82 1.78 4.78
CA ARG A 97 15.83 0.98 5.47
C ARG A 97 17.23 1.39 5.02
N CYS A 98 18.13 1.53 5.99
CA CYS A 98 19.53 1.81 5.69
C CYS A 98 20.13 0.69 4.83
N PRO A 99 20.70 0.95 3.65
CA PRO A 99 21.34 -0.09 2.87
C PRO A 99 22.46 -0.81 3.65
N ALA A 100 22.61 -2.12 3.46
CA ALA A 100 23.56 -2.92 4.25
C ALA A 100 25.04 -2.55 4.02
N ASP A 101 25.34 -1.83 2.94
CA ASP A 101 26.68 -1.42 2.51
C ASP A 101 26.99 0.05 2.76
N VAL A 102 26.16 0.76 3.55
CA VAL A 102 26.38 2.16 3.93
C VAL A 102 26.23 2.39 5.44
N VAL A 103 26.71 3.54 5.93
CA VAL A 103 26.59 3.93 7.34
C VAL A 103 25.51 4.99 7.48
N CYS A 104 24.41 4.66 8.19
CA CYS A 104 23.36 5.61 8.48
C CYS A 104 23.43 6.14 9.91
N ILE A 105 22.98 7.38 10.09
CA ILE A 105 22.79 7.98 11.42
C ILE A 105 21.49 7.48 12.08
N TRP A 106 20.50 7.09 11.27
CA TRP A 106 19.23 6.50 11.69
C TRP A 106 18.97 5.17 10.96
N ALA A 107 18.43 4.16 11.65
CA ALA A 107 18.32 2.78 11.14
C ALA A 107 17.33 2.60 9.97
N GLY A 108 16.41 3.56 9.77
CA GLY A 108 15.37 3.47 8.74
C GLY A 108 14.32 2.40 9.06
N GLN A 109 13.31 2.28 8.21
CA GLN A 109 12.22 1.30 8.37
C GLN A 109 11.57 0.95 7.03
N VAL A 110 10.73 -0.06 7.02
CA VAL A 110 9.88 -0.40 5.87
C VAL A 110 8.43 -0.50 6.33
N VAL A 111 7.55 0.15 5.58
CA VAL A 111 6.11 0.19 5.83
C VAL A 111 5.42 -0.62 4.75
N VAL A 112 4.65 -1.63 5.15
CA VAL A 112 3.90 -2.52 4.27
C VAL A 112 2.40 -2.31 4.46
N LEU A 113 1.66 -2.34 3.36
CA LEU A 113 0.20 -2.35 3.38
C LEU A 113 -0.28 -3.79 3.25
N VAL A 114 -1.09 -4.21 4.23
CA VAL A 114 -1.70 -5.53 4.26
C VAL A 114 -3.22 -5.40 4.29
N ALA A 115 -3.91 -6.42 3.80
CA ALA A 115 -5.35 -6.54 3.92
C ALA A 115 -5.73 -7.86 4.58
N LEU A 116 -6.80 -7.83 5.36
CA LEU A 116 -7.37 -9.00 6.02
C LEU A 116 -8.87 -9.00 5.78
N GLU A 117 -9.37 -10.09 5.21
CA GLU A 117 -10.78 -10.34 4.94
C GLU A 117 -11.25 -11.50 5.82
N ALA A 118 -12.25 -11.26 6.66
CA ALA A 118 -12.78 -12.27 7.58
C ALA A 118 -14.28 -12.51 7.31
N GLY A 119 -14.66 -13.78 7.13
CA GLY A 119 -16.06 -14.17 6.90
C GLY A 119 -16.66 -13.69 5.58
N GLY A 120 -15.85 -13.17 4.64
CA GLY A 120 -16.27 -12.71 3.31
C GLY A 120 -16.98 -11.35 3.26
N ASP A 121 -17.22 -10.70 4.40
CA ASP A 121 -17.96 -9.44 4.48
C ASP A 121 -17.09 -8.26 4.95
N ASP A 122 -16.14 -8.50 5.85
CA ASP A 122 -15.31 -7.46 6.44
C ASP A 122 -13.91 -7.44 5.80
N LEU A 123 -13.56 -6.32 5.15
CA LEU A 123 -12.22 -6.06 4.61
C LEU A 123 -11.53 -4.95 5.40
N TYR A 124 -10.45 -5.30 6.08
CA TYR A 124 -9.58 -4.37 6.79
C TYR A 124 -8.29 -4.14 6.02
N SER A 125 -7.74 -2.93 6.09
CA SER A 125 -6.43 -2.60 5.50
C SER A 125 -5.61 -1.79 6.49
N GLU A 126 -4.39 -2.22 6.75
CA GLU A 126 -3.51 -1.60 7.74
C GLU A 126 -2.07 -1.52 7.26
N ASN A 127 -1.36 -0.50 7.74
CA ASN A 127 0.08 -0.42 7.58
C ASN A 127 0.78 -1.09 8.77
N LEU A 128 1.75 -1.95 8.50
CA LEU A 128 2.68 -2.51 9.48
C LEU A 128 4.07 -1.94 9.21
N THR A 129 4.81 -1.60 10.27
CA THR A 129 6.15 -1.00 10.16
C THR A 129 7.19 -1.98 10.68
N VAL A 130 8.07 -2.49 9.81
CA VAL A 130 9.22 -3.31 10.21
C VAL A 130 10.43 -2.41 10.43
N GLY A 131 11.08 -2.55 11.58
CA GLY A 131 12.12 -1.64 12.08
C GLY A 131 11.68 -0.84 13.31
N ASN A 132 10.39 -0.88 13.65
CA ASN A 132 9.82 -0.36 14.89
C ASN A 132 8.98 -1.46 15.57
N ALA A 133 9.42 -1.93 16.74
CA ALA A 133 8.78 -3.05 17.43
C ALA A 133 7.34 -2.78 17.90
N GLU A 134 6.99 -1.51 18.14
CA GLU A 134 5.63 -1.15 18.58
C GLU A 134 4.64 -1.10 17.41
N GLU A 135 5.13 -0.92 16.18
CA GLU A 135 4.33 -0.76 14.97
C GLU A 135 4.43 -1.96 14.01
N SER A 136 5.28 -2.95 14.32
CA SER A 136 5.42 -4.18 13.56
C SER A 136 4.22 -5.11 13.76
N ALA A 137 3.46 -4.95 14.84
CA ALA A 137 2.25 -5.71 15.11
C ALA A 137 1.04 -4.80 15.28
N LYS A 138 -0.07 -5.14 14.62
CA LYS A 138 -1.35 -4.45 14.77
C LYS A 138 -2.51 -5.40 14.99
N LYS A 139 -3.53 -4.89 15.66
CA LYS A 139 -4.83 -5.54 15.83
C LYS A 139 -5.70 -5.18 14.63
N ILE A 140 -6.21 -6.19 13.95
CA ILE A 140 -7.05 -6.07 12.76
C ILE A 140 -8.25 -7.00 12.95
N GLY A 141 -9.43 -6.45 13.22
CA GLY A 141 -10.58 -7.24 13.68
C GLY A 141 -10.26 -8.02 14.95
N ASP A 142 -10.53 -9.33 14.92
CA ASP A 142 -10.28 -10.29 16.00
C ASP A 142 -8.89 -10.95 15.92
N TYR A 143 -7.98 -10.42 15.09
CA TYR A 143 -6.65 -10.97 14.87
C TYR A 143 -5.56 -9.97 15.21
N THR A 144 -4.39 -10.49 15.55
CA THR A 144 -3.14 -9.73 15.61
C THR A 144 -2.26 -10.16 14.45
N VAL A 145 -1.87 -9.20 13.62
CA VAL A 145 -0.94 -9.43 12.51
C VAL A 145 0.39 -8.79 12.86
N GLU A 146 1.45 -9.58 12.83
CA GLU A 146 2.82 -9.18 13.11
C GLU A 146 3.69 -9.37 11.87
N ALA A 147 4.21 -8.27 11.33
CA ALA A 147 5.22 -8.28 10.28
C ALA A 147 6.61 -8.46 10.92
N ILE A 148 7.29 -9.55 10.59
CA ILE A 148 8.56 -9.97 11.22
C ILE A 148 9.74 -9.46 10.41
N SER A 149 9.72 -9.65 9.09
CA SER A 149 10.78 -9.20 8.20
C SER A 149 10.24 -8.93 6.80
N VAL A 150 10.98 -8.10 6.04
CA VAL A 150 10.74 -7.85 4.62
C VAL A 150 12.04 -8.04 3.86
N GLU A 151 11.98 -8.78 2.77
CA GLU A 151 13.11 -9.07 1.90
C GLU A 151 12.79 -8.61 0.46
N PRO A 152 13.81 -8.28 -0.36
CA PRO A 152 15.22 -8.21 -0.01
C PRO A 152 15.54 -6.99 0.86
N TYR A 153 16.67 -7.05 1.59
CA TYR A 153 17.22 -5.88 2.28
C TYR A 153 18.01 -5.01 1.28
N PRO A 154 17.89 -3.66 1.33
CA PRO A 154 18.51 -2.81 0.33
C PRO A 154 20.04 -2.85 0.36
N VAL A 155 20.64 -2.68 -0.82
CA VAL A 155 22.06 -2.40 -1.04
C VAL A 155 22.17 -1.21 -1.98
N SER A 156 23.16 -0.35 -1.79
CA SER A 156 23.26 0.95 -2.48
C SER A 156 23.40 0.85 -4.00
N THR A 157 23.83 -0.31 -4.50
CA THR A 157 24.11 -0.57 -5.91
C THR A 157 22.93 -1.19 -6.67
N ARG A 158 21.82 -1.50 -6.00
CA ARG A 158 20.66 -2.17 -6.60
C ARG A 158 19.35 -1.48 -6.22
N THR A 159 18.53 -1.22 -7.23
CA THR A 159 17.11 -0.87 -7.01
C THR A 159 16.28 -2.14 -6.88
N ILE A 160 15.48 -2.24 -5.82
CA ILE A 160 14.54 -3.36 -5.61
C ILE A 160 13.26 -3.07 -6.40
N ALA A 161 12.83 -3.99 -7.25
CA ALA A 161 11.56 -3.84 -7.96
C ALA A 161 10.38 -4.10 -7.00
N PRO A 162 9.24 -3.38 -7.12
CA PRO A 162 8.10 -3.55 -6.21
C PRO A 162 7.55 -4.98 -6.14
N SER A 163 7.71 -5.79 -7.18
CA SER A 163 7.27 -7.19 -7.25
C SER A 163 8.26 -8.19 -6.64
N GLU A 164 9.43 -7.74 -6.19
CA GLU A 164 10.45 -8.60 -5.59
C GLU A 164 10.27 -8.77 -4.09
N TYR A 165 9.44 -7.93 -3.46
CA TYR A 165 9.27 -7.96 -2.03
C TYR A 165 8.59 -9.23 -1.54
N LEU A 166 9.17 -9.82 -0.50
CA LEU A 166 8.60 -10.89 0.31
C LEU A 166 8.51 -10.40 1.75
N MET A 167 7.49 -10.86 2.46
CA MET A 167 7.31 -10.56 3.88
C MET A 167 7.20 -11.86 4.66
N THR A 168 7.96 -11.97 5.75
CA THR A 168 7.71 -12.97 6.79
C THR A 168 6.79 -12.34 7.83
N LEU A 169 5.72 -13.03 8.18
CA LEU A 169 4.74 -12.55 9.15
C LEU A 169 4.16 -13.69 9.98
N LYS A 170 3.43 -13.33 11.02
CA LYS A 170 2.61 -14.23 11.83
C LYS A 170 1.25 -13.61 12.06
N VAL A 171 0.21 -14.45 12.05
CA VAL A 171 -1.16 -14.06 12.37
C VAL A 171 -1.64 -14.90 13.55
N SER A 172 -2.16 -14.22 14.57
CA SER A 172 -2.63 -14.84 15.82
C SER A 172 -4.08 -14.44 16.09
N PRO A 173 -4.99 -15.40 16.39
CA PRO A 173 -6.30 -15.10 16.94
C PRO A 173 -6.17 -14.36 18.27
N ARG A 174 -7.15 -13.53 18.61
CA ARG A 174 -7.20 -12.79 19.87
C ARG A 174 -7.72 -13.61 21.05
#